data_AF-A0A519V6V8-F1
#
_entry.id   AF-A0A519V6V8-F1
#
_cell.length_a   1.000
_cell.length_b   1.000
_cell.length_c   1.000
_cell.angle_alpha   90.00
_cell.angle_beta   90.00
_cell.angle_gamma   90.00
#
_symmetry.space_group_name_H-M   'P 1'
#
loop_
_entity.id
_entity.type
_entity.pdbx_description
1 polymer ?
#
loop_
_entity_poly.entity_id
_entity_poly.type
_entity_poly.pdbx_seq_one_letter_code
_entity_poly.pdbx_strand_id
1 'polypeptide(L)'
;MIQKYRKAFNDNFTEEKYSQFLKELGEGFPEIPFRVAETPIFIPDALKKKLIAAGEEIISLIKQANFKELTQKAIPQEWHVPNETAHPHFLTFDYGLCKDENGEVTPMLIEMQGFPSLYGFQTHLAKTYQKEFDLDENLSPYFNGLDETSYIELFKKVIIGAHQPHEVALMDIDAPNQKTAIDFFVTAKHLDIKILALEEISKEGNQLFYEEDGQKIKLKRIYNRLIFDEIGENTEIFRNSFDPREELDVEWITHPNWFYRISKYTMPFLKSEFVPETRFLNTIETTPTDLENYVLKPLFSFAGMGVIIDVTEADITAIKDPENWILQRKVTYEPVVEAPDAGVKAEIRMMYLWPEG
;
A
#
# COMPACT_ATOMS: atom_id res chain seq x y z
N MET A 1 -9.61 -9.60 -19.28
CA MET A 1 -10.86 -8.96 -18.77
C MET A 1 -12.05 -9.88 -18.99
N ILE A 2 -13.08 -9.84 -18.14
CA ILE A 2 -14.36 -10.52 -18.43
C ILE A 2 -15.07 -9.73 -19.53
N GLN A 3 -15.08 -10.27 -20.76
CA GLN A 3 -15.54 -9.56 -21.96
C GLN A 3 -16.98 -9.05 -21.86
N LYS A 4 -17.90 -9.86 -21.31
CA LYS A 4 -19.31 -9.48 -21.11
C LYS A 4 -19.44 -8.16 -20.35
N TYR A 5 -18.76 -8.03 -19.20
CA TYR A 5 -18.85 -6.84 -18.35
C TYR A 5 -18.11 -5.64 -18.94
N ARG A 6 -16.94 -5.86 -19.53
CA ARG A 6 -16.18 -4.78 -20.22
C ARG A 6 -16.99 -4.17 -21.36
N LYS A 7 -17.59 -5.00 -22.22
CA LYS A 7 -18.42 -4.54 -23.33
C LYS A 7 -19.66 -3.80 -22.82
N ALA A 8 -20.37 -4.39 -21.86
CA ALA A 8 -21.55 -3.77 -21.27
C ALA A 8 -21.23 -2.41 -20.63
N PHE A 9 -20.09 -2.27 -19.96
CA PHE A 9 -19.66 -0.98 -19.41
C PHE A 9 -19.40 0.04 -20.52
N ASN A 10 -18.64 -0.32 -21.56
CA ASN A 10 -18.35 0.59 -22.69
C ASN A 10 -19.63 1.05 -23.39
N ASP A 11 -20.58 0.14 -23.63
CA ASP A 11 -21.84 0.46 -24.31
C ASP A 11 -22.75 1.41 -23.50
N ASN A 12 -22.60 1.44 -22.17
CA ASN A 12 -23.47 2.20 -21.26
C ASN A 12 -22.77 3.39 -20.58
N PHE A 13 -21.51 3.64 -20.92
CA PHE A 13 -20.73 4.76 -20.40
C PHE A 13 -21.18 6.07 -21.04
N THR A 14 -21.26 7.12 -20.23
CA THR A 14 -21.57 8.50 -20.65
C THR A 14 -20.82 9.47 -19.75
N GLU A 15 -20.43 10.64 -20.27
CA GLU A 15 -19.77 11.68 -19.47
C GLU A 15 -20.64 12.17 -18.30
N GLU A 16 -21.96 12.15 -18.45
CA GLU A 16 -22.91 12.52 -17.40
C GLU A 16 -22.87 11.53 -16.22
N LYS A 17 -22.91 10.23 -16.50
CA LYS A 17 -22.73 9.19 -15.46
C LYS A 17 -21.38 9.30 -14.75
N TYR A 18 -20.30 9.57 -15.49
CA TYR A 18 -18.99 9.74 -14.89
C TYR A 18 -18.92 10.99 -14.00
N SER A 19 -19.52 12.11 -14.43
CA SER A 19 -19.59 13.34 -13.64
C SER A 19 -20.40 13.14 -12.35
N GLN A 20 -21.51 12.41 -12.44
CA GLN A 20 -22.31 12.04 -11.29
C GLN A 20 -21.55 11.09 -10.36
N PHE A 21 -20.83 10.11 -10.90
CA PHE A 21 -19.95 9.24 -10.13
C PHE A 21 -18.89 10.01 -9.34
N LEU A 22 -18.20 10.97 -9.96
CA LEU A 22 -17.21 11.81 -9.26
C LEU A 22 -17.84 12.64 -8.14
N LYS A 23 -19.04 13.20 -8.39
CA LYS A 23 -19.78 13.98 -7.40
C LYS A 23 -20.14 13.14 -6.18
N GLU A 24 -20.71 11.95 -6.40
CA GLU A 24 -21.11 11.04 -5.32
C GLU A 24 -19.89 10.49 -4.56
N LEU A 25 -18.80 10.20 -5.28
CA LEU A 25 -17.56 9.73 -4.67
C LEU A 25 -16.97 10.76 -3.71
N GLY A 26 -17.05 12.06 -4.05
CA GLY A 26 -16.54 13.15 -3.22
C GLY A 26 -17.54 13.70 -2.18
N GLU A 27 -18.79 13.24 -2.16
CA GLU A 27 -19.82 13.85 -1.31
C GLU A 27 -19.50 13.67 0.19
N GLY A 28 -19.37 14.80 0.88
CA GLY A 28 -19.05 14.84 2.31
C GLY A 28 -17.57 14.59 2.64
N PHE A 29 -16.68 14.67 1.66
CA PHE A 29 -15.23 14.49 1.80
C PHE A 29 -14.44 15.63 1.13
N PRO A 30 -13.12 15.77 1.40
CA PRO A 30 -12.27 16.69 0.67
C PRO A 30 -12.20 16.38 -0.83
N GLU A 31 -11.78 17.37 -1.60
CA GLU A 31 -11.55 17.22 -3.04
C GLU A 31 -10.51 16.12 -3.32
N ILE A 32 -10.77 15.31 -4.36
CA ILE A 32 -9.87 14.24 -4.79
C ILE A 32 -8.84 14.85 -5.77
N PRO A 33 -7.55 14.96 -5.40
CA PRO A 33 -6.57 15.71 -6.19
C PRO A 33 -6.00 14.89 -7.36
N PHE A 34 -6.50 13.69 -7.60
CA PHE A 34 -6.03 12.76 -8.62
C PHE A 34 -7.18 12.32 -9.53
N ARG A 35 -6.84 11.92 -10.75
CA ARG A 35 -7.82 11.38 -11.70
C ARG A 35 -8.28 10.01 -11.21
N VAL A 36 -9.59 9.88 -11.01
CA VAL A 36 -10.25 8.59 -10.80
C VAL A 36 -10.49 7.95 -12.17
N ALA A 37 -10.29 6.64 -12.29
CA ALA A 37 -10.51 5.97 -13.56
C ALA A 37 -11.99 6.03 -13.96
N GLU A 38 -12.28 6.11 -15.25
CA GLU A 38 -13.66 6.10 -15.75
C GLU A 38 -14.32 4.72 -15.59
N THR A 39 -13.54 3.68 -15.30
CA THR A 39 -14.03 2.30 -15.30
C THR A 39 -13.30 1.40 -14.32
N PRO A 40 -14.01 0.42 -13.70
CA PRO A 40 -13.36 -0.64 -12.95
C PRO A 40 -12.73 -1.70 -13.86
N ILE A 41 -11.91 -2.57 -13.25
CA ILE A 41 -11.30 -3.72 -13.91
C ILE A 41 -12.10 -4.99 -13.60
N PHE A 42 -12.51 -5.72 -14.64
CA PHE A 42 -13.26 -6.98 -14.52
C PHE A 42 -12.30 -8.17 -14.65
N ILE A 43 -11.89 -8.72 -13.52
CA ILE A 43 -10.84 -9.75 -13.41
C ILE A 43 -11.42 -11.15 -13.70
N PRO A 44 -10.94 -11.88 -14.73
CA PRO A 44 -11.34 -13.28 -14.95
C PRO A 44 -10.87 -14.21 -13.84
N ASP A 45 -11.59 -15.32 -13.63
CA ASP A 45 -11.28 -16.30 -12.57
C ASP A 45 -9.84 -16.84 -12.63
N ALA A 46 -9.30 -17.08 -13.83
CA ALA A 46 -7.93 -17.53 -14.02
C ALA A 46 -6.90 -16.52 -13.48
N LEU A 47 -7.06 -15.23 -13.79
CA LEU A 47 -6.18 -14.17 -13.29
C LEU A 47 -6.35 -13.97 -11.78
N LYS A 48 -7.59 -14.04 -11.28
CA LYS A 48 -7.88 -14.01 -9.84
C LYS A 48 -7.11 -15.09 -9.09
N LYS A 49 -7.08 -16.32 -9.58
CA LYS A 49 -6.32 -17.42 -8.96
C LYS A 49 -4.82 -17.16 -8.94
N LYS A 50 -4.24 -16.65 -10.05
CA LYS A 50 -2.82 -16.27 -10.12
C LYS A 50 -2.49 -15.16 -9.10
N LEU A 51 -3.33 -14.12 -8.98
CA LEU A 51 -3.15 -13.03 -8.01
C LEU A 51 -3.18 -13.51 -6.54
N ILE A 52 -4.10 -14.43 -6.21
CA ILE A 52 -4.19 -15.02 -4.87
C ILE A 52 -2.93 -15.84 -4.59
N ALA A 53 -2.53 -16.73 -5.50
CA ALA A 53 -1.33 -17.56 -5.34
C ALA A 53 -0.07 -16.70 -5.16
N ALA A 54 0.09 -15.65 -5.98
CA ALA A 54 1.20 -14.70 -5.87
C ALA A 54 1.26 -14.04 -4.49
N GLY A 55 0.12 -13.60 -3.97
CA GLY A 55 0.04 -13.02 -2.62
C GLY A 55 0.36 -14.02 -1.51
N GLU A 56 -0.14 -15.25 -1.61
CA GLU A 56 0.10 -16.33 -0.64
C GLU A 56 1.59 -16.69 -0.55
N GLU A 57 2.32 -16.70 -1.66
CA GLU A 57 3.76 -16.95 -1.68
C GLU A 57 4.55 -15.87 -0.94
N ILE A 58 4.20 -14.59 -1.14
CA ILE A 58 4.82 -13.47 -0.42
C ILE A 58 4.48 -13.55 1.08
N ILE A 59 3.21 -13.78 1.42
CA ILE A 59 2.76 -13.94 2.81
C ILE A 59 3.48 -15.11 3.48
N SER A 60 3.71 -16.21 2.77
CA SER A 60 4.45 -17.37 3.29
C SER A 60 5.89 -17.00 3.67
N LEU A 61 6.57 -16.15 2.88
CA LEU A 61 7.89 -15.61 3.25
C LEU A 61 7.80 -14.72 4.50
N ILE A 62 6.83 -13.79 4.54
CA ILE A 62 6.64 -12.87 5.68
C ILE A 62 6.36 -13.62 6.98
N LYS A 63 5.66 -14.76 6.90
CA LYS A 63 5.32 -15.63 8.05
C LYS A 63 6.48 -16.48 8.55
N GLN A 64 7.64 -16.49 7.88
CA GLN A 64 8.79 -17.27 8.35
C GLN A 64 9.32 -16.73 9.69
N ALA A 65 9.71 -17.63 10.59
CA ALA A 65 10.19 -17.25 11.92
C ALA A 65 11.44 -16.35 11.88
N ASN A 66 12.28 -16.49 10.85
CA ASN A 66 13.47 -15.68 10.64
C ASN A 66 13.22 -14.43 9.77
N PHE A 67 11.98 -14.10 9.39
CA PHE A 67 11.71 -12.97 8.49
C PHE A 67 12.23 -11.63 9.06
N LYS A 68 12.06 -11.40 10.37
CA LYS A 68 12.58 -10.21 11.04
C LYS A 68 14.12 -10.16 11.05
N GLU A 69 14.79 -11.31 11.15
CA GLU A 69 16.25 -11.38 11.05
C GLU A 69 16.70 -11.07 9.61
N LEU A 70 16.06 -11.69 8.62
CA LEU A 70 16.33 -11.48 7.19
C LEU A 70 16.21 -10.00 6.78
N THR A 71 15.25 -9.29 7.37
CA THR A 71 14.92 -7.90 7.01
C THR A 71 15.46 -6.87 8.00
N GLN A 72 16.29 -7.26 8.97
CA GLN A 72 16.76 -6.34 10.01
C GLN A 72 17.53 -5.15 9.45
N LYS A 73 18.31 -5.36 8.38
CA LYS A 73 19.07 -4.31 7.69
C LYS A 73 18.21 -3.40 6.80
N ALA A 74 16.92 -3.71 6.64
CA ALA A 74 16.01 -2.85 5.92
C ALA A 74 15.64 -1.60 6.72
N ILE A 75 15.75 -1.63 8.05
CA ILE A 75 15.37 -0.51 8.93
C ILE A 75 16.61 0.38 9.16
N PRO A 76 16.59 1.65 8.76
CA PRO A 76 17.63 2.61 9.11
C PRO A 76 17.75 2.74 10.63
N GLN A 77 18.98 2.81 11.15
CA GLN A 77 19.25 2.77 12.59
C GLN A 77 18.60 3.97 13.31
N GLU A 78 18.60 5.13 12.66
CA GLU A 78 18.02 6.39 13.13
C GLU A 78 16.48 6.38 13.18
N TRP A 79 15.84 5.45 12.47
CA TRP A 79 14.38 5.31 12.36
C TRP A 79 13.82 4.05 13.03
N HIS A 80 14.66 3.35 13.79
CA HIS A 80 14.22 2.18 14.53
C HIS A 80 13.26 2.55 15.67
N VAL A 81 12.05 1.97 15.65
CA VAL A 81 11.07 2.09 16.73
C VAL A 81 11.08 0.83 17.61
N PRO A 82 11.12 0.97 18.95
CA PRO A 82 11.12 -0.17 19.87
C PRO A 82 9.76 -0.88 19.93
N ASN A 83 9.73 -2.09 20.52
CA ASN A 83 8.51 -2.85 20.78
C ASN A 83 7.70 -3.23 19.53
N GLU A 84 8.42 -3.65 18.47
CA GLU A 84 7.83 -4.08 17.20
C GLU A 84 6.84 -5.25 17.34
N THR A 85 5.67 -5.10 16.71
CA THR A 85 4.59 -6.09 16.69
C THR A 85 5.01 -7.40 16.03
N ALA A 86 4.35 -8.52 16.38
CA ALA A 86 4.74 -9.85 15.89
C ALA A 86 4.61 -9.98 14.36
N HIS A 87 3.59 -9.34 13.78
CA HIS A 87 3.30 -9.32 12.35
C HIS A 87 2.86 -7.90 11.90
N PRO A 88 2.87 -7.61 10.58
CA PRO A 88 2.30 -6.36 10.08
C PRO A 88 0.77 -6.42 10.15
N HIS A 89 0.12 -5.27 10.16
CA HIS A 89 -1.35 -5.17 10.13
C HIS A 89 -1.91 -5.06 8.70
N PHE A 90 -1.10 -4.52 7.80
CA PHE A 90 -1.46 -4.26 6.42
C PHE A 90 -0.38 -4.79 5.49
N LEU A 91 -0.79 -5.32 4.34
CA LEU A 91 0.10 -5.69 3.25
C LEU A 91 -0.55 -5.29 1.94
N THR A 92 0.17 -4.58 1.08
CA THR A 92 -0.26 -4.36 -0.31
C THR A 92 0.78 -4.85 -1.28
N PHE A 93 0.33 -5.57 -2.30
CA PHE A 93 1.17 -6.07 -3.38
C PHE A 93 0.60 -5.58 -4.71
N ASP A 94 1.41 -4.80 -5.43
CA ASP A 94 1.05 -4.21 -6.71
C ASP A 94 1.55 -5.10 -7.83
N TYR A 95 0.62 -5.60 -8.65
CA TYR A 95 0.92 -6.50 -9.75
C TYR A 95 0.64 -5.84 -11.10
N GLY A 96 1.69 -5.67 -11.91
CA GLY A 96 1.56 -5.33 -13.31
C GLY A 96 1.03 -6.52 -14.10
N LEU A 97 0.07 -6.27 -14.98
CA LEU A 97 -0.50 -7.32 -15.83
C LEU A 97 0.37 -7.51 -17.06
N CYS A 98 1.01 -8.67 -17.17
CA CYS A 98 1.96 -9.04 -18.23
C CYS A 98 1.46 -10.26 -18.99
N LYS A 99 2.24 -10.75 -19.96
CA LYS A 99 2.03 -12.06 -20.60
C LYS A 99 3.13 -13.04 -20.20
N ASP A 100 2.74 -14.27 -19.95
CA ASP A 100 3.67 -15.39 -19.83
C ASP A 100 4.12 -15.92 -21.21
N GLU A 101 4.98 -16.93 -21.21
CA GLU A 101 5.52 -17.57 -22.42
C GLU A 101 4.44 -18.18 -23.32
N ASN A 102 3.26 -18.49 -22.76
CA ASN A 102 2.11 -19.03 -23.51
C ASN A 102 1.17 -17.93 -24.02
N GLY A 103 1.47 -16.65 -23.73
CA GLY A 103 0.65 -15.51 -24.09
C GLY A 103 -0.57 -15.32 -23.20
N GLU A 104 -0.66 -16.01 -22.07
CA GLU A 104 -1.71 -15.77 -21.08
C GLU A 104 -1.37 -14.58 -20.18
N VAL A 105 -2.41 -13.87 -19.72
CA VAL A 105 -2.19 -12.78 -18.76
C VAL A 105 -1.73 -13.35 -17.42
N THR A 106 -0.63 -12.80 -16.90
CA THR A 106 -0.02 -13.18 -15.62
C THR A 106 0.33 -11.94 -14.80
N PRO A 107 0.13 -11.95 -13.46
CA PRO A 107 0.53 -10.84 -12.60
C PRO A 107 2.04 -10.89 -12.32
N MET A 108 2.70 -9.74 -12.39
CA MET A 108 4.11 -9.59 -12.01
C MET A 108 4.25 -8.53 -10.91
N LEU A 109 4.90 -8.88 -9.80
CA LEU A 109 5.09 -7.99 -8.65
C LEU A 109 5.95 -6.79 -9.05
N ILE A 110 5.40 -5.59 -8.83
CA ILE A 110 6.04 -4.31 -9.12
C ILE A 110 6.53 -3.68 -7.82
N GLU A 111 5.67 -3.71 -6.82
CA GLU A 111 5.90 -3.09 -5.52
C GLU A 111 5.16 -3.86 -4.41
N MET A 112 5.75 -3.84 -3.21
CA MET A 112 5.13 -4.37 -2.00
C MET A 112 5.31 -3.37 -0.86
N GLN A 113 4.28 -3.21 -0.02
CA GLN A 113 4.27 -2.23 1.07
C GLN A 113 3.62 -2.80 2.32
N GLY A 114 4.25 -2.60 3.48
CA GLY A 114 3.72 -2.96 4.80
C GLY A 114 3.02 -1.82 5.51
N PHE A 115 3.12 -0.61 4.96
CA PHE A 115 2.51 0.61 5.48
C PHE A 115 1.73 1.34 4.37
N PRO A 116 0.61 0.77 3.91
CA PRO A 116 -0.15 1.27 2.78
C PRO A 116 -1.29 2.21 3.18
N SER A 117 -1.74 2.98 2.19
CA SER A 117 -2.95 3.79 2.23
C SER A 117 -4.10 3.16 1.45
N LEU A 118 -5.27 3.81 1.46
CA LEU A 118 -6.44 3.56 0.62
C LEU A 118 -7.39 2.44 1.08
N TYR A 119 -7.20 1.84 2.26
CA TYR A 119 -8.08 0.76 2.75
C TYR A 119 -9.52 1.23 2.99
N GLY A 120 -9.72 2.46 3.45
CA GLY A 120 -11.06 3.04 3.55
C GLY A 120 -11.59 3.47 2.18
N PHE A 121 -10.75 4.12 1.37
CA PHE A 121 -11.18 4.66 0.08
C PHE A 121 -11.58 3.58 -0.94
N GLN A 122 -10.89 2.44 -1.00
CA GLN A 122 -11.16 1.41 -2.03
C GLN A 122 -12.55 0.77 -1.87
N THR A 123 -13.04 0.57 -0.64
CA THR A 123 -14.41 0.09 -0.41
C THR A 123 -15.45 1.12 -0.83
N HIS A 124 -15.23 2.39 -0.48
CA HIS A 124 -16.10 3.51 -0.87
C HIS A 124 -16.15 3.69 -2.40
N LEU A 125 -14.99 3.59 -3.05
CA LEU A 125 -14.84 3.65 -4.51
C LEU A 125 -15.61 2.51 -5.20
N ALA A 126 -15.41 1.26 -4.77
CA ALA A 126 -16.06 0.11 -5.37
C ALA A 126 -17.59 0.17 -5.24
N LYS A 127 -18.10 0.57 -4.06
CA LYS A 127 -19.53 0.76 -3.82
C LYS A 127 -20.12 1.85 -4.72
N THR A 128 -19.40 2.96 -4.89
CA THR A 128 -19.83 4.06 -5.75
C THR A 128 -19.87 3.64 -7.22
N TYR A 129 -18.89 2.86 -7.70
CA TYR A 129 -18.97 2.27 -9.05
C TYR A 129 -20.17 1.36 -9.22
N GLN A 130 -20.43 0.47 -8.25
CA GLN A 130 -21.53 -0.47 -8.33
C GLN A 130 -22.88 0.24 -8.44
N LYS A 131 -23.07 1.30 -7.65
CA LYS A 131 -24.27 2.15 -7.66
C LYS A 131 -24.42 2.95 -8.95
N GLU A 132 -23.42 3.74 -9.32
CA GLU A 132 -23.56 4.76 -10.37
C GLU A 132 -23.49 4.19 -11.80
N PHE A 133 -22.96 2.97 -11.94
CA PHE A 133 -22.88 2.26 -13.23
C PHE A 133 -23.76 1.01 -13.29
N ASP A 134 -24.64 0.77 -12.31
CA ASP A 134 -25.56 -0.37 -12.25
C ASP A 134 -24.83 -1.71 -12.50
N LEU A 135 -23.69 -1.90 -11.84
CA LEU A 135 -22.88 -3.10 -12.04
C LEU A 135 -23.59 -4.32 -11.44
N ASP A 136 -23.39 -5.48 -12.08
CA ASP A 136 -23.93 -6.77 -11.63
C ASP A 136 -23.56 -7.03 -10.16
N GLU A 137 -24.56 -7.34 -9.32
CA GLU A 137 -24.41 -7.56 -7.88
C GLU A 137 -23.46 -8.72 -7.53
N ASN A 138 -23.21 -9.63 -8.47
CA ASN A 138 -22.25 -10.73 -8.30
C ASN A 138 -20.78 -10.28 -8.46
N LEU A 139 -20.54 -9.05 -8.92
CA LEU A 139 -19.19 -8.47 -8.98
C LEU A 139 -18.80 -7.96 -7.60
N SER A 140 -17.57 -8.29 -7.19
CA SER A 140 -17.07 -7.94 -5.87
C SER A 140 -15.58 -7.58 -5.94
N PRO A 141 -15.13 -6.52 -5.24
CA PRO A 141 -13.72 -6.24 -5.04
C PRO A 141 -13.10 -7.13 -3.95
N TYR A 142 -13.91 -7.92 -3.25
CA TYR A 142 -13.51 -8.67 -2.06
C TYR A 142 -13.11 -10.11 -2.40
N PHE A 143 -12.15 -10.63 -1.62
CA PHE A 143 -11.64 -11.99 -1.74
C PHE A 143 -11.95 -12.80 -0.47
N ASN A 144 -11.69 -14.11 -0.51
CA ASN A 144 -11.82 -15.01 0.64
C ASN A 144 -13.21 -15.04 1.31
N GLY A 145 -14.26 -14.80 0.52
CA GLY A 145 -15.64 -14.81 1.01
C GLY A 145 -16.04 -13.55 1.78
N LEU A 146 -15.19 -12.52 1.79
CA LEU A 146 -15.55 -11.21 2.32
C LEU A 146 -16.59 -10.53 1.41
N ASP A 147 -17.37 -9.68 2.05
CA ASP A 147 -18.28 -8.68 1.48
C ASP A 147 -18.00 -7.32 2.15
N GLU A 148 -18.75 -6.28 1.79
CA GLU A 148 -18.54 -4.95 2.37
C GLU A 148 -18.66 -4.96 3.90
N THR A 149 -19.64 -5.67 4.45
CA THR A 149 -19.91 -5.67 5.90
C THR A 149 -18.79 -6.39 6.65
N SER A 150 -18.45 -7.60 6.23
CA SER A 150 -17.37 -8.39 6.84
C SER A 150 -15.99 -7.78 6.63
N TYR A 151 -15.76 -7.07 5.53
CA TYR A 151 -14.55 -6.27 5.32
C TYR A 151 -14.46 -5.11 6.33
N ILE A 152 -15.54 -4.33 6.50
CA ILE A 152 -15.55 -3.22 7.47
C ILE A 152 -15.35 -3.72 8.90
N GLU A 153 -15.96 -4.86 9.27
CA GLU A 153 -15.73 -5.48 10.58
C GLU A 153 -14.27 -5.94 10.75
N LEU A 154 -13.65 -6.53 9.73
CA LEU A 154 -12.24 -6.88 9.74
C LEU A 154 -11.36 -5.63 9.87
N PHE A 155 -11.66 -4.58 9.10
CA PHE A 155 -10.92 -3.33 9.10
C PHE A 155 -11.00 -2.63 10.46
N LYS A 156 -12.19 -2.60 11.07
CA LYS A 156 -12.42 -2.13 12.43
C LYS A 156 -11.66 -2.96 13.46
N LYS A 157 -11.66 -4.30 13.34
CA LYS A 157 -10.89 -5.19 14.21
C LYS A 157 -9.39 -4.88 14.12
N VAL A 158 -8.85 -4.66 12.92
CA VAL A 158 -7.43 -4.33 12.72
C VAL A 158 -7.08 -2.98 13.33
N ILE A 159 -7.88 -1.93 13.09
CA ILE A 159 -7.55 -0.55 13.50
C ILE A 159 -7.91 -0.25 14.95
N ILE A 160 -9.11 -0.64 15.40
CA ILE A 160 -9.59 -0.30 16.75
C ILE A 160 -9.23 -1.38 17.77
N GLY A 161 -9.24 -2.65 17.35
CA GLY A 161 -8.93 -3.76 18.24
C GLY A 161 -9.94 -3.87 19.39
N ALA A 162 -9.45 -3.92 20.63
CA ALA A 162 -10.27 -4.00 21.83
C ALA A 162 -10.60 -2.62 22.47
N HIS A 163 -10.17 -1.52 21.84
CA HIS A 163 -10.26 -0.17 22.40
C HIS A 163 -11.52 0.57 21.94
N GLN A 164 -11.77 1.75 22.49
CA GLN A 164 -12.86 2.62 22.01
C GLN A 164 -12.38 3.52 20.86
N PRO A 165 -13.25 3.95 19.93
CA PRO A 165 -12.85 4.78 18.80
C PRO A 165 -12.13 6.09 19.21
N HIS A 166 -12.56 6.75 20.28
CA HIS A 166 -11.90 7.96 20.81
C HIS A 166 -10.53 7.69 21.45
N GLU A 167 -10.16 6.43 21.70
CA GLU A 167 -8.83 6.04 22.19
C GLU A 167 -7.86 5.73 21.03
N VAL A 168 -8.32 5.89 19.77
CA VAL A 168 -7.57 5.57 18.55
C VAL A 168 -7.41 6.80 17.68
N ALA A 169 -6.17 7.14 17.35
CA ALA A 169 -5.85 8.22 16.43
C ALA A 169 -5.46 7.68 15.05
N LEU A 170 -6.01 8.23 13.98
CA LEU A 170 -5.48 8.15 12.63
C LEU A 170 -4.52 9.33 12.44
N MET A 171 -3.21 9.06 12.47
CA MET A 171 -2.19 10.09 12.66
C MET A 171 -1.35 10.32 11.40
N ASP A 172 -1.15 11.59 11.05
CA ASP A 172 -0.20 12.07 10.02
C ASP A 172 0.44 13.38 10.52
N ILE A 173 1.30 14.01 9.74
CA ILE A 173 1.69 15.41 9.96
C ILE A 173 0.58 16.35 9.47
N ASP A 174 0.03 16.10 8.28
CA ASP A 174 -0.92 17.00 7.62
C ASP A 174 -1.89 16.22 6.71
N ALA A 175 -2.73 15.40 7.34
CA ALA A 175 -3.70 14.55 6.65
C ALA A 175 -4.59 15.28 5.61
N PRO A 176 -5.10 16.51 5.87
CA PRO A 176 -5.91 17.24 4.88
C PRO A 176 -5.20 17.56 3.58
N ASN A 177 -3.89 17.80 3.61
CA ASN A 177 -3.10 18.14 2.42
C ASN A 177 -2.43 16.92 1.74
N GLN A 178 -2.62 15.72 2.29
CA GLN A 178 -2.14 14.49 1.65
C GLN A 178 -2.87 14.25 0.32
N LYS A 179 -2.16 13.76 -0.70
CA LYS A 179 -2.80 13.33 -1.97
C LYS A 179 -3.88 12.27 -1.78
N THR A 180 -3.77 11.51 -0.70
CA THR A 180 -4.71 10.46 -0.30
C THR A 180 -5.66 10.89 0.82
N ALA A 181 -5.84 12.20 1.05
CA ALA A 181 -6.68 12.76 2.12
C ALA A 181 -8.05 12.08 2.20
N ILE A 182 -8.72 11.83 1.06
CA ILE A 182 -10.03 11.14 1.03
C ILE A 182 -10.04 9.83 1.83
N ASP A 183 -8.96 9.06 1.81
CA ASP A 183 -8.87 7.80 2.57
C ASP A 183 -8.85 8.03 4.08
N PHE A 184 -8.24 9.13 4.54
CA PHE A 184 -8.29 9.50 5.95
C PHE A 184 -9.72 9.77 6.41
N PHE A 185 -10.44 10.62 5.68
CA PHE A 185 -11.80 11.03 6.05
C PHE A 185 -12.81 9.90 5.87
N VAL A 186 -12.68 9.08 4.83
CA VAL A 186 -13.51 7.88 4.65
C VAL A 186 -13.27 6.90 5.79
N THR A 187 -12.00 6.62 6.14
CA THR A 187 -11.65 5.73 7.25
C THR A 187 -12.19 6.26 8.58
N ALA A 188 -11.95 7.53 8.89
CA ALA A 188 -12.43 8.17 10.10
C ALA A 188 -13.96 8.11 10.23
N LYS A 189 -14.69 8.37 9.13
CA LYS A 189 -16.15 8.28 9.10
C LYS A 189 -16.67 6.86 9.31
N HIS A 190 -16.02 5.85 8.73
CA HIS A 190 -16.44 4.44 8.90
C HIS A 190 -16.15 3.89 10.30
N LEU A 191 -15.07 4.35 10.93
CA LEU A 191 -14.56 3.80 12.18
C LEU A 191 -14.87 4.66 13.42
N ASP A 192 -15.36 5.89 13.21
CA ASP A 192 -15.62 6.90 14.24
C ASP A 192 -14.36 7.26 15.05
N ILE A 193 -13.20 7.26 14.38
CA ILE A 193 -11.89 7.59 14.97
C ILE A 193 -11.46 9.01 14.62
N LYS A 194 -10.54 9.59 15.39
CA LYS A 194 -10.04 10.95 15.18
C LYS A 194 -8.90 10.96 14.17
N ILE A 195 -8.92 11.89 13.23
CA ILE A 195 -7.73 12.27 12.47
C ILE A 195 -6.99 13.29 13.31
N LEU A 196 -5.74 13.02 13.68
CA LEU A 196 -4.93 13.92 14.48
C LEU A 196 -3.60 14.18 13.78
N ALA A 197 -3.22 15.45 13.69
CA ALA A 197 -1.86 15.83 13.36
C ALA A 197 -0.92 15.44 14.51
N LEU A 198 0.33 15.15 14.18
CA LEU A 198 1.37 14.82 15.16
C LEU A 198 1.47 15.87 16.29
N GLU A 199 1.33 17.14 15.96
CA GLU A 199 1.39 18.26 16.93
C GLU A 199 0.18 18.36 17.87
N GLU A 200 -0.94 17.72 17.54
CA GLU A 200 -2.13 17.66 18.40
C GLU A 200 -2.01 16.59 19.49
N ILE A 201 -0.95 15.77 19.43
CA ILE A 201 -0.70 14.68 20.37
C ILE A 201 0.40 15.08 21.34
N SER A 202 0.05 15.16 22.62
CA SER A 202 0.95 15.48 23.72
C SER A 202 1.41 14.22 24.45
N LYS A 203 2.66 14.24 24.95
CA LYS A 203 3.23 13.16 25.77
C LYS A 203 3.30 13.55 27.24
N GLU A 204 2.83 12.67 28.12
CA GLU A 204 3.08 12.73 29.57
C GLU A 204 3.68 11.41 30.06
N GLY A 205 4.93 11.45 30.53
CA GLY A 205 5.69 10.24 30.79
C GLY A 205 5.89 9.45 29.49
N ASN A 206 5.36 8.23 29.43
CA ASN A 206 5.32 7.39 28.24
C ASN A 206 3.92 7.29 27.60
N GLN A 207 2.94 8.05 28.09
CA GLN A 207 1.56 8.01 27.61
C GLN A 207 1.26 9.19 26.68
N LEU A 208 0.39 8.96 25.69
CA LEU A 208 -0.01 9.94 24.69
C LEU A 208 -1.45 10.38 24.89
N PHE A 209 -1.72 11.66 24.62
CA PHE A 209 -3.03 12.28 24.82
C PHE A 209 -3.33 13.32 23.76
N TYR A 210 -4.61 13.51 23.47
CA TYR A 210 -5.12 14.69 22.75
C TYR A 210 -6.16 15.42 23.60
N GLU A 211 -6.48 16.65 23.22
CA GLU A 211 -7.53 17.44 23.88
C GLU A 211 -8.77 17.56 22.99
N GLU A 212 -9.94 17.39 23.58
CA GLU A 212 -11.24 17.60 22.93
C GLU A 212 -12.21 18.18 23.95
N ASP A 213 -12.85 19.30 23.62
CA ASP A 213 -13.79 20.00 24.51
C ASP A 213 -13.20 20.32 25.92
N GLY A 214 -11.90 20.59 25.98
CA GLY A 214 -11.16 20.85 27.22
C GLY A 214 -10.95 19.60 28.09
N GLN A 215 -11.24 18.41 27.57
CA GLN A 215 -10.96 17.13 28.20
C GLN A 215 -9.72 16.50 27.56
N LYS A 216 -8.86 15.98 28.42
CA LYS A 216 -7.66 15.26 28.01
C LYS A 216 -7.97 13.77 27.87
N ILE A 217 -7.83 13.24 26.66
CA ILE A 217 -8.20 11.86 26.31
C ILE A 217 -6.93 11.06 26.04
N LYS A 218 -6.79 9.90 26.69
CA LYS A 218 -5.64 9.01 26.51
C LYS A 218 -5.77 8.25 25.19
N LEU A 219 -4.72 8.29 24.38
CA LEU A 219 -4.58 7.41 23.23
C LEU A 219 -4.02 6.06 23.67
N LYS A 220 -4.66 5.00 23.21
CA LYS A 220 -4.20 3.61 23.39
C LYS A 220 -3.69 3.00 22.09
N ARG A 221 -4.17 3.52 20.96
CA ARG A 221 -3.74 3.10 19.62
C ARG A 221 -3.49 4.28 18.71
N ILE A 222 -2.50 4.11 17.83
CA ILE A 222 -2.25 5.02 16.73
C ILE A 222 -2.26 4.21 15.43
N TYR A 223 -3.28 4.44 14.59
CA TYR A 223 -3.20 4.14 13.18
C TYR A 223 -2.25 5.16 12.53
N ASN A 224 -0.97 4.79 12.49
CA ASN A 224 0.08 5.62 11.93
C ASN A 224 -0.05 5.70 10.41
N ARG A 225 0.05 6.91 9.85
CA ARG A 225 0.19 7.21 8.43
C ARG A 225 1.41 8.07 8.09
N LEU A 226 2.21 8.40 9.10
CA LEU A 226 3.46 9.13 8.96
C LEU A 226 4.59 8.23 8.42
N ILE A 227 5.20 8.64 7.31
CA ILE A 227 6.40 8.02 6.73
C ILE A 227 7.64 8.77 7.23
N PHE A 228 8.52 8.09 7.96
CA PHE A 228 9.66 8.75 8.62
C PHE A 228 10.72 9.26 7.63
N ASP A 229 10.87 8.61 6.48
CA ASP A 229 11.79 9.06 5.44
C ASP A 229 11.37 10.42 4.84
N GLU A 230 10.09 10.81 4.95
CA GLU A 230 9.61 12.15 4.56
C GLU A 230 9.98 13.23 5.58
N ILE A 231 10.26 12.85 6.83
CA ILE A 231 10.72 13.75 7.89
C ILE A 231 12.20 14.11 7.67
N GLY A 232 12.99 13.12 7.22
CA GLY A 232 14.42 13.28 6.98
C GLY A 232 15.14 13.84 8.21
N GLU A 233 15.97 14.87 8.02
CA GLU A 233 16.73 15.47 9.13
C GLU A 233 15.87 16.38 10.04
N ASN A 234 14.61 16.67 9.70
CA ASN A 234 13.75 17.62 10.42
C ASN A 234 13.09 17.01 11.66
N THR A 235 13.90 16.49 12.58
CA THR A 235 13.43 15.88 13.84
C THR A 235 12.88 16.88 14.85
N GLU A 236 13.02 18.19 14.62
CA GLU A 236 12.43 19.23 15.48
C GLU A 236 10.89 19.16 15.52
N ILE A 237 10.25 18.51 14.53
CA ILE A 237 8.81 18.30 14.52
C ILE A 237 8.30 17.50 15.73
N PHE A 238 9.15 16.66 16.34
CA PHE A 238 8.81 15.88 17.53
C PHE A 238 8.84 16.69 18.83
N ARG A 239 9.47 17.87 18.82
CA ARG A 239 9.79 18.64 20.03
C ARG A 239 8.56 19.09 20.80
N ASN A 240 7.48 19.42 20.09
CA ASN A 240 6.24 19.91 20.67
C ASN A 240 5.16 18.82 20.79
N SER A 241 5.51 17.56 20.50
CA SER A 241 4.60 16.42 20.51
C SER A 241 5.24 15.21 21.22
N PHE A 242 5.68 14.23 20.45
CA PHE A 242 6.38 13.04 20.90
C PHE A 242 7.29 12.49 19.81
N ASP A 243 8.38 11.84 20.20
CA ASP A 243 9.25 11.12 19.28
C ASP A 243 8.79 9.64 19.20
N PRO A 244 8.39 9.14 18.02
CA PRO A 244 7.89 7.77 17.88
C PRO A 244 8.95 6.70 18.15
N ARG A 245 10.24 7.07 18.24
CA ARG A 245 11.36 6.15 18.55
C ARG A 245 11.55 5.92 20.05
N GLU A 246 10.85 6.67 20.88
CA GLU A 246 10.83 6.43 22.33
C GLU A 246 9.98 5.21 22.69
N GLU A 247 10.17 4.71 23.91
CA GLU A 247 9.34 3.65 24.46
C GLU A 247 8.01 4.24 24.99
N LEU A 248 6.92 4.01 24.24
CA LEU A 248 5.61 4.59 24.48
C LEU A 248 4.59 3.51 24.87
N ASP A 249 3.68 3.85 25.79
CA ASP A 249 2.51 3.04 26.19
C ASP A 249 1.37 3.21 25.17
N VAL A 250 1.61 2.77 23.93
CA VAL A 250 0.67 2.83 22.81
C VAL A 250 0.86 1.66 21.86
N GLU A 251 -0.24 1.19 21.28
CA GLU A 251 -0.21 0.19 20.21
C GLU A 251 -0.13 0.87 18.83
N TRP A 252 0.86 0.49 18.02
CA TRP A 252 1.05 0.99 16.67
C TRP A 252 0.35 0.14 15.62
N ILE A 253 -0.49 0.77 14.78
CA ILE A 253 -1.19 0.15 13.66
C ILE A 253 -0.80 0.86 12.37
N THR A 254 -0.10 0.27 11.41
CA THR A 254 0.88 -0.78 11.68
C THR A 254 2.10 -0.19 12.41
N HIS A 255 2.92 -1.05 13.01
CA HIS A 255 4.19 -0.65 13.60
C HIS A 255 5.13 -0.04 12.52
N PRO A 256 5.76 1.13 12.77
CA PRO A 256 6.55 1.85 11.75
C PRO A 256 7.63 1.02 11.05
N ASN A 257 8.33 0.15 11.78
CA ASN A 257 9.35 -0.72 11.20
C ASN A 257 8.87 -1.60 10.02
N TRP A 258 7.57 -1.95 9.96
CA TRP A 258 7.04 -2.76 8.85
C TRP A 258 7.03 -2.03 7.51
N PHE A 259 7.08 -0.70 7.50
CA PHE A 259 7.30 0.11 6.29
C PHE A 259 8.60 -0.30 5.60
N TYR A 260 9.67 -0.42 6.37
CA TYR A 260 10.99 -0.76 5.87
C TYR A 260 11.13 -2.24 5.53
N ARG A 261 10.57 -3.13 6.36
CA ARG A 261 10.67 -4.59 6.16
C ARG A 261 9.93 -5.03 4.89
N ILE A 262 8.68 -4.62 4.74
CA ILE A 262 7.86 -4.98 3.58
C ILE A 262 8.06 -3.91 2.50
N SER A 263 9.19 -4.00 1.82
CA SER A 263 9.66 -3.04 0.82
C SER A 263 10.42 -3.74 -0.31
N LYS A 264 11.04 -2.97 -1.21
CA LYS A 264 11.98 -3.46 -2.24
C LYS A 264 13.07 -4.35 -1.66
N TYR A 265 13.44 -4.15 -0.39
CA TYR A 265 14.41 -4.97 0.34
C TYR A 265 14.01 -6.45 0.41
N THR A 266 12.71 -6.75 0.48
CA THR A 266 12.24 -8.14 0.59
C THR A 266 12.27 -8.89 -0.75
N MET A 267 12.25 -8.17 -1.87
CA MET A 267 12.11 -8.79 -3.20
C MET A 267 13.19 -9.83 -3.56
N PRO A 268 14.49 -9.62 -3.28
CA PRO A 268 15.53 -10.62 -3.56
C PRO A 268 15.37 -11.97 -2.84
N PHE A 269 14.58 -12.02 -1.76
CA PHE A 269 14.33 -13.26 -1.02
C PHE A 269 13.14 -14.07 -1.57
N LEU A 270 12.33 -13.47 -2.44
CA LEU A 270 11.18 -14.12 -3.05
C LEU A 270 11.61 -15.03 -4.21
N LYS A 271 11.09 -16.26 -4.20
CA LYS A 271 11.25 -17.23 -5.29
C LYS A 271 9.87 -17.60 -5.80
N SER A 272 9.42 -16.89 -6.82
CA SER A 272 8.06 -16.97 -7.37
C SER A 272 8.10 -16.71 -8.87
N GLU A 273 7.23 -17.36 -9.63
CA GLU A 273 7.02 -17.02 -11.04
C GLU A 273 6.34 -15.64 -11.23
N PHE A 274 5.69 -15.14 -10.18
CA PHE A 274 5.00 -13.84 -10.18
C PHE A 274 5.91 -12.70 -9.73
N VAL A 275 7.19 -12.95 -9.47
CA VAL A 275 8.15 -11.93 -9.03
C VAL A 275 9.27 -11.86 -10.05
N PRO A 276 9.56 -10.67 -10.62
CA PRO A 276 10.69 -10.54 -11.53
C PRO A 276 11.99 -10.89 -10.80
N GLU A 277 12.90 -11.53 -11.51
CA GLU A 277 14.21 -11.86 -10.97
C GLU A 277 14.86 -10.61 -10.38
N THR A 278 15.18 -10.66 -9.09
CA THR A 278 15.69 -9.54 -8.33
C THR A 278 16.85 -10.00 -7.47
N ARG A 279 17.96 -9.26 -7.49
CA ARG A 279 19.16 -9.54 -6.69
C ARG A 279 19.66 -8.26 -6.05
N PHE A 280 20.23 -8.37 -4.85
CA PHE A 280 21.02 -7.27 -4.30
C PHE A 280 22.25 -7.06 -5.17
N LEU A 281 22.58 -5.81 -5.48
CA LEU A 281 23.65 -5.50 -6.42
C LEU A 281 25.01 -6.00 -5.92
N ASN A 282 25.27 -5.90 -4.61
CA ASN A 282 26.48 -6.43 -3.98
C ASN A 282 26.61 -7.96 -4.00
N THR A 283 25.57 -8.72 -4.37
CA THR A 283 25.61 -10.18 -4.48
C THR A 283 25.85 -10.68 -5.90
N ILE A 284 25.93 -9.78 -6.88
CA ILE A 284 26.14 -10.13 -8.28
C ILE A 284 27.64 -10.36 -8.52
N GLU A 285 28.02 -11.62 -8.74
CA GLU A 285 29.41 -11.99 -9.06
C GLU A 285 29.79 -11.70 -10.52
N THR A 286 28.82 -11.79 -11.43
CA THR A 286 29.01 -11.54 -12.87
C THR A 286 27.85 -10.71 -13.39
N THR A 287 28.16 -9.54 -13.95
CA THR A 287 27.18 -8.64 -14.56
C THR A 287 26.48 -9.35 -15.73
N PRO A 288 25.13 -9.33 -15.80
CA PRO A 288 24.40 -9.86 -16.94
C PRO A 288 24.84 -9.22 -18.24
N THR A 289 24.89 -9.99 -19.34
CA THR A 289 25.28 -9.46 -20.65
C THR A 289 24.16 -8.70 -21.36
N ASP A 290 22.92 -8.83 -20.88
CA ASP A 290 21.68 -8.30 -21.45
C ASP A 290 21.06 -7.22 -20.55
N LEU A 291 21.87 -6.26 -20.08
CA LEU A 291 21.45 -5.20 -19.14
C LEU A 291 20.25 -4.37 -19.61
N GLU A 292 19.97 -4.33 -20.92
CA GLU A 292 18.76 -3.70 -21.45
C GLU A 292 17.46 -4.29 -20.89
N ASN A 293 17.50 -5.52 -20.38
CA ASN A 293 16.38 -6.23 -19.75
C ASN A 293 16.30 -5.99 -18.24
N TYR A 294 17.11 -5.10 -17.65
CA TYR A 294 17.15 -4.87 -16.20
C TYR A 294 16.93 -3.41 -15.84
N VAL A 295 16.51 -3.18 -14.60
CA VAL A 295 16.43 -1.88 -13.95
C VAL A 295 17.23 -1.92 -12.65
N LEU A 296 17.90 -0.82 -12.32
CA LEU A 296 18.51 -0.61 -11.01
C LEU A 296 17.56 0.22 -10.15
N LYS A 297 17.32 -0.23 -8.92
CA LYS A 297 16.47 0.48 -7.96
C LYS A 297 17.23 0.68 -6.64
N PRO A 298 17.27 1.89 -6.07
CA PRO A 298 17.71 2.08 -4.69
C PRO A 298 16.70 1.41 -3.74
N LEU A 299 17.19 0.89 -2.62
CA LEU A 299 16.35 0.29 -1.59
C LEU A 299 15.58 1.36 -0.78
N PHE A 300 16.24 2.49 -0.49
CA PHE A 300 15.73 3.57 0.35
C PHE A 300 15.19 4.76 -0.45
N SER A 301 14.59 4.50 -1.61
CA SER A 301 13.93 5.53 -2.42
C SER A 301 12.46 5.21 -2.68
N PHE A 302 11.64 6.25 -2.61
CA PHE A 302 10.20 6.19 -2.80
C PHE A 302 9.78 6.90 -4.09
N ALA A 303 8.56 6.60 -4.55
CA ALA A 303 7.96 7.19 -5.74
C ALA A 303 8.83 7.11 -7.02
N GLY A 304 9.65 6.06 -7.15
CA GLY A 304 10.49 5.85 -8.34
C GLY A 304 11.72 6.74 -8.44
N MET A 305 12.04 7.53 -7.41
CA MET A 305 13.25 8.35 -7.41
C MET A 305 14.51 7.47 -7.47
N GLY A 306 15.45 7.83 -8.35
CA GLY A 306 16.73 7.12 -8.49
C GLY A 306 16.67 5.78 -9.25
N VAL A 307 15.51 5.41 -9.82
CA VAL A 307 15.41 4.20 -10.66
C VAL A 307 16.11 4.45 -12.00
N ILE A 308 17.04 3.57 -12.36
CA ILE A 308 17.72 3.58 -13.67
C ILE A 308 17.09 2.49 -14.52
N ILE A 309 16.39 2.90 -15.58
CA ILE A 309 15.64 1.97 -16.43
C ILE A 309 16.54 1.36 -17.50
N ASP A 310 17.38 2.13 -18.16
CA ASP A 310 18.27 1.62 -19.23
C ASP A 310 19.67 1.43 -18.68
N VAL A 311 19.83 0.35 -17.92
CA VAL A 311 21.05 0.05 -17.16
C VAL A 311 22.22 -0.22 -18.11
N THR A 312 23.35 0.40 -17.81
CA THR A 312 24.64 0.12 -18.41
C THR A 312 25.64 -0.37 -17.36
N GLU A 313 26.74 -0.98 -17.82
CA GLU A 313 27.83 -1.40 -16.91
C GLU A 313 28.47 -0.21 -16.17
N ALA A 314 28.47 0.96 -16.82
CA ALA A 314 28.96 2.20 -16.22
C ALA A 314 28.09 2.64 -15.03
N ASP A 315 26.77 2.47 -15.12
CA ASP A 315 25.85 2.80 -14.03
C ASP A 315 26.11 1.92 -12.81
N ILE A 316 26.31 0.61 -13.02
CA ILE A 316 26.64 -0.34 -11.96
C ILE A 316 27.97 0.02 -11.29
N THR A 317 28.99 0.33 -12.09
CA THR A 317 30.34 0.66 -11.59
C THR A 317 30.38 2.00 -10.83
N ALA A 318 29.47 2.92 -11.15
CA ALA A 318 29.40 4.23 -10.49
C ALA A 318 28.75 4.19 -9.09
N ILE A 319 28.00 3.12 -8.76
CA ILE A 319 27.35 2.94 -7.46
C ILE A 319 28.41 2.69 -6.38
N LYS A 320 28.39 3.51 -5.32
CA LYS A 320 29.37 3.45 -4.22
C LYS A 320 28.96 2.50 -3.10
N ASP A 321 27.67 2.24 -2.98
CA ASP A 321 27.01 1.50 -1.90
C ASP A 321 26.12 0.38 -2.47
N PRO A 322 26.67 -0.60 -3.20
CA PRO A 322 25.89 -1.61 -3.91
C PRO A 322 24.99 -2.48 -3.01
N GLU A 323 25.23 -2.52 -1.70
CA GLU A 323 24.35 -3.15 -0.72
C GLU A 323 22.97 -2.46 -0.60
N ASN A 324 22.86 -1.19 -1.00
CA ASN A 324 21.64 -0.38 -0.95
C ASN A 324 20.87 -0.37 -2.27
N TRP A 325 21.22 -1.27 -3.20
CA TRP A 325 20.64 -1.33 -4.54
C TRP A 325 20.21 -2.76 -4.89
N ILE A 326 19.18 -2.85 -5.72
CA ILE A 326 18.78 -4.09 -6.38
C ILE A 326 18.90 -3.95 -7.90
N LEU A 327 19.33 -5.03 -8.55
CA LEU A 327 19.18 -5.23 -9.98
C LEU A 327 17.97 -6.15 -10.19
N GLN A 328 16.98 -5.66 -10.94
CA GLN A 328 15.73 -6.36 -11.18
C GLN A 328 15.45 -6.48 -12.67
N ARG A 329 15.01 -7.65 -13.12
CA ARG A 329 14.58 -7.85 -14.51
C ARG A 329 13.33 -7.02 -14.81
N LYS A 330 13.31 -6.33 -15.95
CA LYS A 330 12.15 -5.60 -16.47
C LYS A 330 10.99 -6.55 -16.70
N VAL A 331 9.78 -6.03 -16.53
CA VAL A 331 8.55 -6.71 -16.92
C VAL A 331 7.86 -5.93 -18.02
N THR A 332 7.21 -6.62 -18.94
CA THR A 332 6.50 -6.01 -20.06
C THR A 332 5.01 -6.01 -19.78
N TYR A 333 4.47 -4.82 -19.51
CA TYR A 333 3.06 -4.63 -19.25
C TYR A 333 2.25 -4.80 -20.53
N GLU A 334 1.14 -5.49 -20.40
CA GLU A 334 0.19 -5.73 -21.47
C GLU A 334 -1.01 -4.79 -21.34
N PRO A 335 -1.48 -4.22 -22.47
CA PRO A 335 -2.65 -3.36 -22.48
C PRO A 335 -3.94 -4.19 -22.40
N VAL A 336 -4.21 -4.77 -21.22
CA VAL A 336 -5.29 -5.75 -21.00
C VAL A 336 -6.69 -5.13 -20.86
N VAL A 337 -6.78 -3.81 -20.64
CA VAL A 337 -8.06 -3.10 -20.52
C VAL A 337 -8.39 -2.46 -21.86
N GLU A 338 -9.49 -2.88 -22.47
CA GLU A 338 -9.99 -2.30 -23.72
C GLU A 338 -10.77 -1.02 -23.43
N ALA A 339 -10.12 0.14 -23.62
CA ALA A 339 -10.80 1.43 -23.70
C ALA A 339 -11.28 1.69 -25.14
N PRO A 340 -12.22 2.63 -25.35
CA PRO A 340 -12.77 2.91 -26.69
C PRO A 340 -11.73 3.33 -27.75
N ASP A 341 -10.64 3.96 -27.32
CA ASP A 341 -9.61 4.57 -28.16
C ASP A 341 -8.30 3.75 -28.22
N ALA A 342 -7.92 3.10 -27.13
CA ALA A 342 -6.71 2.28 -27.08
C ALA A 342 -6.75 1.21 -25.98
N GLY A 343 -5.82 0.27 -26.06
CA GLY A 343 -5.57 -0.66 -24.96
C GLY A 343 -4.82 0.04 -23.82
N VAL A 344 -5.30 -0.16 -22.59
CA VAL A 344 -4.77 0.45 -21.37
C VAL A 344 -4.07 -0.61 -20.52
N LYS A 345 -2.86 -0.28 -20.07
CA LYS A 345 -2.08 -1.07 -19.11
C LYS A 345 -2.65 -0.84 -17.72
N ALA A 346 -2.68 -1.89 -16.91
CA ALA A 346 -3.20 -1.80 -15.56
C ALA A 346 -2.33 -2.56 -14.56
N GLU A 347 -2.40 -2.10 -13.32
CA GLU A 347 -1.89 -2.79 -12.14
C GLU A 347 -3.05 -3.20 -11.25
N ILE A 348 -2.90 -4.33 -10.57
CA ILE A 348 -3.84 -4.79 -9.54
C ILE A 348 -3.13 -4.75 -8.20
N ARG A 349 -3.62 -3.88 -7.31
CA ARG A 349 -3.21 -3.83 -5.92
C ARG A 349 -4.02 -4.85 -5.12
N MET A 350 -3.36 -5.89 -4.64
CA MET A 350 -3.94 -6.84 -3.70
C MET A 350 -3.71 -6.31 -2.27
N MET A 351 -4.78 -6.19 -1.48
CA MET A 351 -4.77 -5.57 -0.15
C MET A 351 -5.15 -6.60 0.92
N TYR A 352 -4.33 -6.72 1.96
CA TYR A 352 -4.51 -7.71 3.02
C TYR A 352 -4.56 -7.03 4.39
N LEU A 353 -5.45 -7.52 5.24
CA LEU A 353 -5.60 -7.12 6.63
C LEU A 353 -5.22 -8.31 7.52
N TRP A 354 -4.36 -8.07 8.51
CA TRP A 354 -3.94 -9.07 9.47
C TRP A 354 -4.23 -8.57 10.89
N PRO A 355 -5.36 -8.98 11.50
CA PRO A 355 -5.71 -8.59 12.86
C PRO A 355 -4.82 -9.30 13.88
N GLU A 356 -4.66 -8.68 15.05
CA GLU A 356 -4.08 -9.34 16.22
C GLU A 356 -4.98 -10.49 16.73
N GLY A 357 -4.34 -11.52 17.31
CA GLY A 357 -4.97 -12.76 17.79
C GLY A 357 -5.34 -13.74 16.69
#